data_AF-A0A1V6GRQ1-F1
#
_entry.id   AF-A0A1V6GRQ1-F1
#
_cell.length_a   1.000
_cell.length_b   1.000
_cell.length_c   1.000
_cell.angle_alpha   90.00
_cell.angle_beta   90.00
_cell.angle_gamma   90.00
#
_symmetry.space_group_name_H-M   'P 1'
#
loop_
_entity.id
_entity.type
_entity.pdbx_description
1 polymer ?
#
loop_
_entity_poly.entity_id
_entity_poly.type
_entity_poly.pdbx_seq_one_letter_code
_entity_poly.pdbx_strand_id
1 'polypeptide(L)'
;MATIPLAGLHPHEYEHPFDAKALDSLQSTPGLDTIVRQYNKQAVERVIIVQYTGSNLRITNENYPKIHAMLDDVCATINLPSRPELYLEWGYHINGFTIGVDHPIIVLTSGAVDLLSEDELLYLVGHEVGHIKSRHTLYHQMAQFIPILADMVGQATLGIGKLISTPLQLALLRWSRMSEFTADRAGLLACQNPTTAAKVMMKWAGMPIRHYDDMKLDAFLAQARKFEELDYENLNKAIKILTIMNSTHPWTIMRAAELLRWVESGEYQSVIDRATENRLYVRDEGGLNYCRNCGYRLEGQPKFCNSCGTPLKKASCQP
;
A
#
# COMPACT_ATOMS: atom_id res chain seq x y z
N MET A 1 12.73 -0.37 20.87
CA MET A 1 11.66 -0.09 21.84
C MET A 1 10.48 -0.96 21.46
N ALA A 2 9.69 -1.45 22.42
CA ALA A 2 8.45 -2.13 22.07
C ALA A 2 7.50 -1.16 21.36
N THR A 3 6.87 -1.60 20.28
CA THR A 3 5.88 -0.80 19.54
C THR A 3 4.61 -0.67 20.39
N ILE A 4 3.91 0.45 20.26
CA ILE A 4 2.60 0.64 20.91
C ILE A 4 1.46 0.26 19.97
N PRO A 5 0.40 -0.41 20.43
CA PRO A 5 -0.79 -0.61 19.60
C PRO A 5 -1.47 0.71 19.24
N LEU A 6 -1.77 0.91 17.95
CA LEU A 6 -2.48 2.08 17.42
C LEU A 6 -3.98 1.75 17.30
N ALA A 7 -4.60 1.48 18.45
CA ALA A 7 -6.03 1.15 18.51
C ALA A 7 -6.88 2.24 17.83
N GLY A 8 -7.82 1.84 16.98
CA GLY A 8 -8.66 2.80 16.25
C GLY A 8 -7.98 3.49 15.06
N LEU A 9 -6.73 3.15 14.73
CA LEU A 9 -6.05 3.71 13.55
C LEU A 9 -6.91 3.46 12.30
N HIS A 10 -7.28 4.53 11.60
CA HIS A 10 -7.99 4.48 10.32
C HIS A 10 -7.01 4.79 9.17
N PRO A 11 -7.17 4.22 7.96
CA PRO A 11 -6.28 4.54 6.81
C PRO A 11 -6.05 6.03 6.56
N HIS A 12 -7.06 6.84 6.84
CA HIS A 12 -7.04 8.30 6.67
C HIS A 12 -6.03 9.03 7.55
N GLU A 13 -5.63 8.43 8.66
CA GLU A 13 -4.65 9.03 9.58
C GLU A 13 -3.23 9.00 8.99
N TYR A 14 -2.99 8.14 7.99
CA TYR A 14 -1.70 7.98 7.34
C TYR A 14 -1.75 8.01 5.81
N GLU A 15 -2.94 8.16 5.20
CA GLU A 15 -3.12 8.26 3.75
C GLU A 15 -2.24 9.37 3.18
N HIS A 16 -1.47 9.03 2.15
CA HIS A 16 -0.61 9.99 1.48
C HIS A 16 -1.44 10.90 0.55
N PRO A 17 -1.23 12.23 0.54
CA PRO A 17 -1.98 13.12 -0.34
C PRO A 17 -1.88 12.78 -1.84
N PHE A 18 -0.74 12.24 -2.28
CA PHE A 18 -0.58 11.79 -3.67
C PHE A 18 -1.39 10.53 -3.99
N ASP A 19 -1.54 9.62 -3.02
CA ASP A 19 -2.38 8.45 -3.15
C ASP A 19 -3.84 8.87 -3.27
N ALA A 20 -4.35 9.64 -2.30
CA ALA A 20 -5.71 10.17 -2.29
C ALA A 20 -6.07 10.86 -3.60
N LYS A 21 -5.23 11.81 -4.05
CA LYS A 21 -5.46 12.55 -5.31
C LYS A 21 -5.42 11.65 -6.55
N ALA A 22 -4.52 10.66 -6.58
CA ALA A 22 -4.43 9.73 -7.70
C ALA A 22 -5.63 8.78 -7.71
N LEU A 23 -6.14 8.39 -6.54
CA LEU A 23 -7.31 7.54 -6.39
C LEU A 23 -8.58 8.28 -6.86
N ASP A 24 -8.76 9.54 -6.46
CA ASP A 24 -9.86 10.40 -6.90
C ASP A 24 -9.85 10.54 -8.44
N SER A 25 -8.65 10.71 -9.02
CA SER A 25 -8.47 10.80 -10.48
C SER A 25 -8.80 9.48 -11.19
N LEU A 26 -8.35 8.34 -10.63
CA LEU A 26 -8.63 7.01 -11.16
C LEU A 26 -10.14 6.73 -11.12
N GLN A 27 -10.80 7.01 -10.00
CA GLN A 27 -12.24 6.78 -9.81
C GLN A 27 -13.11 7.62 -10.73
N SER A 28 -12.62 8.80 -11.12
CA SER A 28 -13.26 9.68 -12.10
C SER A 28 -13.06 9.24 -13.55
N THR A 29 -12.25 8.21 -13.81
CA THR A 29 -11.94 7.76 -15.18
C THR A 29 -13.10 6.92 -15.75
N PRO A 30 -13.68 7.31 -16.91
CA PRO A 30 -14.76 6.55 -17.54
C PRO A 30 -14.39 5.09 -17.82
N GLY A 31 -15.30 4.17 -17.52
CA GLY A 31 -15.14 2.73 -17.80
C GLY A 31 -14.50 1.92 -16.67
N LEU A 32 -13.98 2.56 -15.61
CA LEU A 32 -13.43 1.85 -14.44
C LEU A 32 -14.47 0.90 -13.82
N ASP A 33 -15.70 1.36 -13.64
CA ASP A 33 -16.81 0.60 -13.07
C ASP A 33 -17.14 -0.68 -13.87
N THR A 34 -17.00 -0.62 -15.19
CA THR A 34 -17.22 -1.76 -16.08
C THR A 34 -16.10 -2.80 -15.92
N ILE A 35 -14.85 -2.36 -15.81
CA ILE A 35 -13.72 -3.27 -15.57
C ILE A 35 -13.81 -3.89 -14.17
N VAL A 36 -14.15 -3.12 -13.12
CA VAL A 36 -14.34 -3.65 -11.76
C VAL A 36 -15.40 -4.75 -11.76
N ARG A 37 -16.56 -4.51 -12.39
CA ARG A 37 -17.61 -5.53 -12.51
C ARG A 37 -17.14 -6.78 -13.26
N GLN A 38 -16.32 -6.61 -14.29
CA GLN A 38 -15.80 -7.74 -15.05
C GLN A 38 -14.72 -8.52 -14.30
N TYR A 39 -13.84 -7.82 -13.57
CA TYR A 39 -12.85 -8.43 -12.68
C TYR A 39 -13.54 -9.33 -11.64
N ASN A 40 -14.57 -8.81 -10.96
CA ASN A 40 -15.32 -9.55 -9.94
C ASN A 40 -16.09 -10.77 -10.48
N LYS A 41 -16.43 -10.80 -11.79
CA LYS A 41 -17.11 -11.95 -12.41
C LYS A 41 -16.17 -13.11 -12.72
N GLN A 42 -14.90 -12.81 -12.94
CA GLN A 42 -13.90 -13.78 -13.30
C GLN A 42 -13.27 -14.30 -11.99
N ALA A 43 -13.02 -15.61 -11.87
CA ALA A 43 -12.41 -16.20 -10.67
C ALA A 43 -10.91 -15.86 -10.54
N VAL A 44 -10.51 -14.61 -10.85
CA VAL A 44 -9.12 -14.15 -10.96
C VAL A 44 -8.42 -14.29 -9.61
N GLU A 45 -9.05 -13.84 -8.52
CA GLU A 45 -8.49 -13.99 -7.18
C GLU A 45 -8.21 -15.46 -6.87
N ARG A 46 -9.13 -16.37 -7.18
CA ARG A 46 -8.95 -17.81 -6.94
C ARG A 46 -7.79 -18.39 -7.75
N VAL A 47 -7.63 -17.99 -9.01
CA VAL A 47 -6.50 -18.46 -9.85
C VAL A 47 -5.18 -17.98 -9.26
N ILE A 48 -5.10 -16.71 -8.89
CA ILE A 48 -3.87 -16.13 -8.34
C ILE A 48 -3.53 -16.78 -6.99
N ILE A 49 -4.51 -16.94 -6.09
CA ILE A 49 -4.31 -17.64 -4.82
C ILE A 49 -3.82 -19.07 -5.07
N VAL A 50 -4.42 -19.83 -6.00
CA VAL A 50 -3.94 -21.18 -6.33
C VAL A 50 -2.50 -21.18 -6.83
N GLN A 51 -2.11 -20.22 -7.67
CA GLN A 51 -0.74 -20.10 -8.16
C GLN A 51 0.27 -19.86 -7.03
N TYR A 52 0.00 -18.87 -6.16
CA TYR A 52 0.92 -18.53 -5.08
C TYR A 52 0.94 -19.57 -3.96
N THR A 53 -0.21 -20.18 -3.65
CA THR A 53 -0.28 -21.25 -2.63
C THR A 53 0.26 -22.59 -3.13
N GLY A 54 0.34 -22.81 -4.45
CA GLY A 54 0.85 -24.05 -5.05
C GLY A 54 2.37 -24.18 -5.07
N SER A 55 3.10 -23.06 -5.12
CA SER A 55 4.57 -23.05 -5.27
C SER A 55 5.32 -22.43 -4.08
N ASN A 56 4.63 -21.72 -3.18
CA ASN A 56 5.26 -21.02 -2.06
C ASN A 56 5.03 -21.74 -0.72
N LEU A 57 5.99 -21.59 0.18
CA LEU A 57 5.94 -22.21 1.50
C LEU A 57 5.05 -21.39 2.43
N ARG A 58 3.94 -21.96 2.90
CA ARG A 58 3.10 -21.31 3.92
C ARG A 58 3.87 -21.16 5.22
N ILE A 59 3.88 -19.95 5.78
CA ILE A 59 4.41 -19.68 7.12
C ILE A 59 3.33 -20.02 8.15
N THR A 60 3.68 -20.90 9.08
CA THR A 60 2.83 -21.34 10.19
C THR A 60 3.61 -21.22 11.51
N ASN A 61 2.89 -21.36 12.62
CA ASN A 61 3.53 -21.35 13.94
C ASN A 61 4.50 -22.53 14.12
N GLU A 62 4.29 -23.64 13.40
CA GLU A 62 5.11 -24.85 13.50
C GLU A 62 6.45 -24.75 12.76
N ASN A 63 6.53 -24.00 11.64
CA ASN A 63 7.76 -23.91 10.84
C ASN A 63 8.55 -22.62 11.07
N TYR A 64 7.89 -21.46 11.20
CA TYR A 64 8.53 -20.16 11.43
C TYR A 64 7.77 -19.37 12.51
N PRO A 65 7.79 -19.80 13.78
CA PRO A 65 7.00 -19.20 14.87
C PRO A 65 7.25 -17.71 15.06
N LYS A 66 8.51 -17.25 14.92
CA LYS A 66 8.87 -15.84 15.06
C LYS A 66 8.23 -14.95 13.99
N ILE A 67 8.32 -15.36 12.72
CA ILE A 67 7.77 -14.60 11.60
C ILE A 67 6.24 -14.66 11.64
N HIS A 68 5.69 -15.82 12.02
CA HIS A 68 4.26 -15.99 12.23
C HIS A 68 3.70 -15.03 13.28
N ALA A 69 4.37 -14.92 14.44
CA ALA A 69 4.00 -14.01 15.53
C ALA A 69 4.21 -12.54 15.15
N MET A 70 5.28 -12.22 14.40
CA MET A 70 5.50 -10.85 13.90
C MET A 70 4.31 -10.33 13.10
N LEU A 71 3.67 -11.17 12.27
CA LEU A 71 2.46 -10.75 11.55
C LEU A 71 1.30 -10.44 12.51
N ASP A 72 1.15 -11.20 13.59
CA ASP A 72 0.14 -10.94 14.63
C ASP A 72 0.41 -9.58 15.30
N ASP A 73 1.66 -9.32 15.66
CA ASP A 73 2.10 -8.07 16.27
C ASP A 73 1.89 -6.87 15.34
N VAL A 74 2.18 -7.00 14.04
CA VAL A 74 1.91 -5.95 13.05
C VAL A 74 0.41 -5.69 12.92
N CYS A 75 -0.39 -6.75 12.75
CA CYS A 75 -1.85 -6.60 12.62
C CYS A 75 -2.46 -5.93 13.85
N ALA A 76 -2.01 -6.30 15.05
CA ALA A 76 -2.41 -5.64 16.29
C ALA A 76 -1.94 -4.18 16.34
N THR A 77 -0.67 -3.93 16.01
CA THR A 77 -0.06 -2.59 16.04
C THR A 77 -0.78 -1.62 15.14
N ILE A 78 -1.05 -1.98 13.89
CA ILE A 78 -1.77 -1.14 12.95
C ILE A 78 -3.27 -1.43 12.91
N ASN A 79 -3.85 -2.09 13.91
CA ASN A 79 -5.29 -2.30 14.04
C ASN A 79 -5.97 -2.86 12.76
N LEU A 80 -5.37 -3.90 12.17
CA LEU A 80 -6.01 -4.69 11.11
C LEU A 80 -6.84 -5.81 11.77
N PRO A 81 -8.17 -5.89 11.54
CA PRO A 81 -9.04 -6.79 12.28
C PRO A 81 -8.92 -8.26 11.87
N SER A 82 -8.56 -8.52 10.61
CA SER A 82 -8.41 -9.88 10.08
C SER A 82 -6.98 -10.09 9.64
N ARG A 83 -6.34 -11.07 10.26
CA ARG A 83 -4.97 -11.47 9.95
C ARG A 83 -4.93 -12.19 8.58
N PRO A 84 -4.09 -11.76 7.64
CA PRO A 84 -3.90 -12.47 6.37
C PRO A 84 -3.09 -13.75 6.55
N GLU A 85 -3.07 -14.61 5.52
CA GLU A 85 -2.10 -15.70 5.46
C GLU A 85 -0.74 -15.19 4.97
N LEU A 86 0.35 -15.87 5.37
CA LEU A 86 1.71 -15.48 5.05
C LEU A 86 2.45 -16.62 4.35
N TYR A 87 3.14 -16.30 3.28
CA TYR A 87 3.87 -17.24 2.43
C TYR A 87 5.30 -16.78 2.17
N LEU A 88 6.17 -17.73 1.87
CA LEU A 88 7.56 -17.52 1.48
C LEU A 88 7.79 -18.00 0.05
N GLU A 89 8.18 -17.08 -0.83
CA GLU A 89 8.61 -17.34 -2.20
C GLU A 89 10.14 -17.41 -2.26
N TRP A 90 10.67 -18.33 -3.06
CA TRP A 90 12.11 -18.38 -3.29
C TRP A 90 12.58 -17.19 -4.13
N GLY A 91 13.46 -16.37 -3.55
CA GLY A 91 14.11 -15.26 -4.25
C GLY A 91 15.08 -14.54 -3.33
N TYR A 92 16.36 -14.46 -3.71
CA TYR A 92 17.39 -13.85 -2.86
C TYR A 92 17.54 -12.33 -3.11
N HIS A 93 16.44 -11.61 -2.89
CA HIS A 93 16.33 -10.15 -2.94
C HIS A 93 15.29 -9.70 -1.90
N ILE A 94 15.32 -8.45 -1.46
CA ILE A 94 14.36 -7.93 -0.47
C ILE A 94 13.07 -7.55 -1.20
N ASN A 95 12.02 -8.34 -1.04
CA ASN A 95 10.71 -8.03 -1.59
C ASN A 95 9.57 -8.65 -0.75
N GLY A 96 8.41 -8.01 -0.84
CA GLY A 96 7.14 -8.46 -0.29
C GLY A 96 6.03 -7.98 -1.21
N PHE A 97 4.91 -8.68 -1.21
CA PHE A 97 3.71 -8.19 -1.90
C PHE A 97 2.45 -8.82 -1.31
N THR A 98 1.34 -8.13 -1.52
CA THR A 98 0.01 -8.52 -1.05
C THR A 98 -0.92 -8.80 -2.22
N ILE A 99 -1.68 -9.89 -2.14
CA ILE A 99 -2.65 -10.30 -3.15
C ILE A 99 -3.94 -10.74 -2.48
N GLY A 100 -5.08 -10.49 -3.12
CA GLY A 100 -6.40 -10.92 -2.66
C GLY A 100 -7.18 -9.75 -2.11
N VAL A 101 -8.48 -9.72 -2.41
CA VAL A 101 -9.39 -8.70 -1.89
C VAL A 101 -10.16 -9.27 -0.72
N ASP A 102 -10.80 -10.43 -0.92
CA ASP A 102 -11.61 -11.08 0.11
C ASP A 102 -10.76 -11.96 1.02
N HIS A 103 -9.76 -12.63 0.46
CA HIS A 103 -8.82 -13.50 1.18
C HIS A 103 -7.38 -13.04 0.94
N PRO A 104 -6.96 -11.91 1.54
CA PRO A 104 -5.63 -11.39 1.32
C PRO A 104 -4.57 -12.34 1.87
N ILE A 105 -3.53 -12.55 1.06
CA ILE A 105 -2.30 -13.23 1.42
C ILE A 105 -1.12 -12.26 1.25
N ILE A 106 -0.13 -12.40 2.11
CA ILE A 106 1.15 -11.71 2.00
C ILE A 106 2.19 -12.75 1.58
N VAL A 107 3.03 -12.40 0.61
CA VAL A 107 4.15 -13.23 0.17
C VAL A 107 5.44 -12.44 0.40
N LEU A 108 6.39 -13.05 1.11
CA LEU A 108 7.74 -12.53 1.30
C LEU A 108 8.72 -13.35 0.48
N THR A 109 9.78 -12.73 -0.01
CA THR A 109 10.89 -13.49 -0.59
C THR A 109 11.80 -14.06 0.50
N SER A 110 12.47 -15.17 0.23
CA SER A 110 13.50 -15.71 1.14
C SER A 110 14.58 -14.68 1.48
N GLY A 111 15.00 -13.87 0.50
CA GLY A 111 15.95 -12.78 0.71
C GLY A 111 15.43 -11.66 1.62
N ALA A 112 14.12 -11.39 1.68
CA ALA A 112 13.59 -10.43 2.65
C ALA A 112 13.81 -10.93 4.09
N VAL A 113 13.60 -12.22 4.33
CA VAL A 113 13.79 -12.84 5.64
C VAL A 113 15.27 -12.92 6.02
N ASP A 114 16.15 -13.23 5.06
CA ASP A 114 17.58 -13.41 5.33
C ASP A 114 18.36 -12.07 5.44
N LEU A 115 17.92 -11.03 4.71
CA LEU A 115 18.67 -9.78 4.56
C LEU A 115 18.16 -8.63 5.44
N LEU A 116 16.94 -8.74 5.97
CA LEU A 116 16.38 -7.78 6.91
C LEU A 116 16.53 -8.29 8.35
N SER A 117 16.94 -7.40 9.25
CA SER A 117 16.81 -7.61 10.69
C SER A 117 15.35 -7.72 11.10
N GLU A 118 15.06 -8.21 12.32
CA GLU A 118 13.68 -8.36 12.82
C GLU A 118 12.89 -7.03 12.75
N ASP A 119 13.48 -5.90 13.15
CA ASP A 119 12.85 -4.57 13.07
C ASP A 119 12.59 -4.11 11.62
N GLU A 120 13.53 -4.41 10.71
CA GLU A 120 13.41 -4.05 9.30
C GLU A 120 12.36 -4.92 8.58
N LEU A 121 12.27 -6.20 8.94
CA LEU A 121 11.23 -7.09 8.45
C LEU A 121 9.85 -6.65 8.96
N LEU A 122 9.78 -6.16 10.20
CA LEU A 122 8.57 -5.56 10.77
C LEU A 122 8.07 -4.37 9.93
N TYR A 123 8.99 -3.52 9.44
CA TYR A 123 8.64 -2.43 8.50
C TYR A 123 8.07 -2.97 7.19
N LEU A 124 8.71 -3.97 6.58
CA LEU A 124 8.24 -4.57 5.32
C LEU A 124 6.87 -5.23 5.49
N VAL A 125 6.67 -6.04 6.53
CA VAL A 125 5.37 -6.67 6.82
C VAL A 125 4.31 -5.60 7.12
N GLY A 126 4.66 -4.55 7.87
CA GLY A 126 3.79 -3.41 8.12
C GLY A 126 3.35 -2.68 6.85
N HIS A 127 4.26 -2.55 5.88
CA HIS A 127 3.97 -1.97 4.57
C HIS A 127 2.93 -2.82 3.81
N GLU A 128 3.12 -4.14 3.76
CA GLU A 128 2.18 -5.07 3.12
C GLU A 128 0.80 -5.10 3.80
N VAL A 129 0.77 -5.17 5.13
CA VAL A 129 -0.47 -5.08 5.91
C VAL A 129 -1.15 -3.71 5.69
N GLY A 130 -0.37 -2.66 5.45
CA GLY A 130 -0.83 -1.33 5.02
C GLY A 130 -1.63 -1.37 3.72
N HIS A 131 -1.18 -2.10 2.70
CA HIS A 131 -1.93 -2.28 1.45
C HIS A 131 -3.28 -2.96 1.66
N ILE A 132 -3.35 -3.98 2.54
CA ILE A 132 -4.62 -4.63 2.90
C ILE A 132 -5.53 -3.61 3.59
N LYS A 133 -5.01 -2.94 4.62
CA LYS A 133 -5.79 -2.03 5.46
C LYS A 133 -6.34 -0.84 4.67
N SER A 134 -5.54 -0.29 3.76
CA SER A 134 -5.92 0.80 2.86
C SER A 134 -6.65 0.33 1.60
N ARG A 135 -6.92 -0.98 1.45
CA ARG A 135 -7.67 -1.59 0.33
C ARG A 135 -7.03 -1.35 -1.04
N HIS A 136 -5.70 -1.36 -1.09
CA HIS A 136 -4.96 -1.18 -2.34
C HIS A 136 -4.99 -2.44 -3.23
N THR A 137 -5.18 -3.61 -2.64
CA THR A 137 -5.04 -4.91 -3.33
C THR A 137 -5.93 -5.06 -4.56
N LEU A 138 -7.19 -4.61 -4.50
CA LEU A 138 -8.13 -4.67 -5.63
C LEU A 138 -7.57 -3.96 -6.87
N TYR A 139 -7.18 -2.71 -6.71
CA TYR A 139 -6.71 -1.89 -7.83
C TYR A 139 -5.30 -2.31 -8.28
N HIS A 140 -4.43 -2.80 -7.37
CA HIS A 140 -3.15 -3.43 -7.74
C HIS A 140 -3.37 -4.65 -8.64
N GLN A 141 -4.28 -5.56 -8.27
CA GLN A 141 -4.60 -6.73 -9.08
C GLN A 141 -5.22 -6.34 -10.42
N MET A 142 -6.07 -5.32 -10.45
CA MET A 142 -6.57 -4.77 -11.72
C MET A 142 -5.43 -4.22 -12.58
N ALA A 143 -4.40 -3.60 -11.99
CA ALA A 143 -3.26 -3.06 -12.74
C ALA A 143 -2.47 -4.16 -13.46
N GLN A 144 -2.40 -5.35 -12.86
CA GLN A 144 -1.79 -6.54 -13.44
C GLN A 144 -2.70 -7.22 -14.48
N PHE A 145 -4.03 -7.17 -14.29
CA PHE A 145 -4.99 -7.87 -15.14
C PHE A 145 -5.42 -7.08 -16.40
N ILE A 146 -5.52 -5.76 -16.31
CA ILE A 146 -5.93 -4.89 -17.43
C ILE A 146 -5.04 -5.07 -18.67
N PRO A 147 -3.70 -5.13 -18.59
CA PRO A 147 -2.86 -5.36 -19.78
C PRO A 147 -3.24 -6.65 -20.51
N ILE A 148 -3.47 -7.75 -19.76
CA ILE A 148 -3.84 -9.06 -20.29
C ILE A 148 -5.19 -8.97 -21.02
N LEU A 149 -6.19 -8.35 -20.38
CA LEU A 149 -7.50 -8.11 -21.02
C LEU A 149 -7.39 -7.22 -22.26
N ALA A 150 -6.62 -6.14 -22.17
CA ALA A 150 -6.44 -5.18 -23.25
C ALA A 150 -5.80 -5.83 -24.49
N ASP A 151 -4.83 -6.73 -24.28
CA ASP A 151 -4.22 -7.49 -25.37
C ASP A 151 -5.20 -8.51 -25.97
N MET A 152 -5.98 -9.24 -25.15
CA MET A 152 -7.01 -10.16 -25.64
C MET A 152 -8.08 -9.45 -26.49
N VAL A 153 -8.64 -8.35 -25.97
CA VAL A 153 -9.65 -7.55 -26.68
C VAL A 153 -9.03 -6.86 -27.90
N GLY A 154 -7.81 -6.36 -27.79
CA GLY A 154 -7.06 -5.75 -28.88
C GLY A 154 -6.87 -6.70 -30.06
N GLN A 155 -6.49 -7.96 -29.80
CA GLN A 155 -6.40 -8.99 -30.85
C GLN A 155 -7.76 -9.25 -31.51
N ALA A 156 -8.84 -9.35 -30.73
CA ALA A 156 -10.18 -9.57 -31.25
C ALA A 156 -10.77 -8.37 -32.03
N THR A 157 -10.27 -7.16 -31.79
CA THR A 157 -10.82 -5.89 -32.33
C THR A 157 -9.85 -5.18 -33.29
N LEU A 158 -8.86 -5.90 -33.84
CA LEU A 158 -7.86 -5.35 -34.75
C LEU A 158 -7.12 -4.11 -34.18
N GLY A 159 -6.90 -4.08 -32.87
CA GLY A 159 -6.16 -3.02 -32.16
C GLY A 159 -7.01 -1.89 -31.58
N ILE A 160 -8.30 -1.77 -31.93
CA ILE A 160 -9.17 -0.68 -31.46
C ILE A 160 -9.38 -0.75 -29.93
N GLY A 161 -9.60 -1.95 -29.38
CA GLY A 161 -9.79 -2.15 -27.95
C GLY A 161 -8.59 -1.75 -27.09
N LYS A 162 -7.37 -1.92 -27.61
CA LYS A 162 -6.11 -1.56 -26.92
C LYS A 162 -5.96 -0.03 -26.78
N LEU A 163 -6.44 0.73 -27.76
CA LEU A 163 -6.38 2.20 -27.74
C LEU A 163 -7.27 2.79 -26.64
N ILE A 164 -8.42 2.17 -26.39
CA ILE A 164 -9.44 2.66 -25.43
C ILE A 164 -9.01 2.39 -23.97
N SER A 165 -8.32 1.28 -23.70
CA SER A 165 -7.90 0.91 -22.33
C SER A 165 -6.66 1.66 -21.84
N THR A 166 -5.90 2.30 -22.74
CA THR A 166 -4.59 2.90 -22.40
C THR A 166 -4.68 4.02 -21.34
N PRO A 167 -5.59 5.01 -21.44
CA PRO A 167 -5.66 6.08 -20.42
C PRO A 167 -6.00 5.56 -19.01
N LEU A 168 -6.93 4.60 -18.93
CA LEU A 168 -7.31 3.97 -17.67
C LEU A 168 -6.16 3.15 -17.08
N GLN A 169 -5.44 2.40 -17.92
CA GLN A 169 -4.25 1.67 -17.50
C GLN A 169 -3.18 2.62 -16.95
N LEU A 170 -2.93 3.76 -17.61
CA LEU A 170 -1.98 4.77 -17.15
C LEU A 170 -2.40 5.39 -15.82
N ALA A 171 -3.70 5.71 -15.66
CA ALA A 171 -4.25 6.24 -14.41
C ALA A 171 -4.08 5.23 -13.27
N LEU A 172 -4.37 3.95 -13.53
CA LEU A 172 -4.26 2.88 -12.56
C LEU A 172 -2.82 2.61 -12.15
N LEU A 173 -1.90 2.53 -13.12
CA LEU A 173 -0.47 2.40 -12.85
C LEU A 173 0.07 3.60 -12.07
N ARG A 174 -0.38 4.82 -12.39
CA ARG A 174 -0.02 6.02 -11.65
C ARG A 174 -0.49 5.93 -10.20
N TRP A 175 -1.75 5.59 -9.98
CA TRP A 175 -2.30 5.41 -8.64
C TRP A 175 -1.56 4.32 -7.87
N SER A 176 -1.31 3.15 -8.49
CA SER A 176 -0.57 2.04 -7.87
C SER A 176 0.76 2.50 -7.28
N ARG A 177 1.51 3.32 -8.02
CA ARG A 177 2.78 3.89 -7.54
C ARG A 177 2.59 4.88 -6.40
N MET A 178 1.54 5.70 -6.40
CA MET A 178 1.30 6.66 -5.30
C MET A 178 0.85 5.95 -4.02
N SER A 179 0.16 4.83 -4.14
CA SER A 179 -0.30 4.02 -3.00
C SER A 179 0.88 3.47 -2.16
N GLU A 180 2.06 3.34 -2.75
CA GLU A 180 3.31 2.96 -2.06
C GLU A 180 3.67 3.93 -0.93
N PHE A 181 3.42 5.23 -1.09
CA PHE A 181 3.72 6.22 -0.05
C PHE A 181 2.81 6.03 1.18
N THR A 182 1.55 5.66 0.96
CA THR A 182 0.62 5.33 2.06
C THR A 182 1.06 4.04 2.76
N ALA A 183 1.50 3.04 2.00
CA ALA A 183 2.01 1.79 2.56
C ALA A 183 3.35 1.99 3.31
N ASP A 184 4.24 2.87 2.84
CA ASP A 184 5.46 3.26 3.56
C ASP A 184 5.17 3.88 4.93
N ARG A 185 4.15 4.75 4.99
CA ARG A 185 3.68 5.31 6.26
C ARG A 185 3.12 4.21 7.18
N ALA A 186 2.39 3.24 6.65
CA ALA A 186 1.92 2.09 7.42
C ALA A 186 3.08 1.22 7.93
N GLY A 187 4.10 0.95 7.11
CA GLY A 187 5.33 0.27 7.52
C GLY A 187 6.06 0.99 8.64
N LEU A 188 6.15 2.32 8.57
CA LEU A 188 6.72 3.13 9.64
C LEU A 188 5.88 3.11 10.92
N LEU A 189 4.55 3.12 10.81
CA LEU A 189 3.66 2.98 11.97
C LEU A 189 3.72 1.59 12.62
N ALA A 190 4.02 0.55 11.83
CA ALA A 190 4.20 -0.80 12.33
C ALA A 190 5.52 -0.95 13.09
N CYS A 191 6.64 -0.41 12.58
CA CYS A 191 7.94 -0.54 13.24
C CYS A 191 8.26 0.59 14.24
N GLN A 192 7.56 1.71 14.14
CA GLN A 192 7.67 2.92 14.97
C GLN A 192 9.10 3.46 15.12
N ASN A 193 9.92 3.23 14.09
CA ASN A 193 11.33 3.60 14.09
C ASN A 193 11.73 4.21 12.72
N PRO A 194 11.80 5.53 12.60
CA PRO A 194 12.20 6.21 11.37
C PRO A 194 13.59 5.78 10.85
N THR A 195 14.52 5.46 11.75
CA THR A 195 15.85 4.95 11.38
C THR A 195 15.74 3.58 10.70
N THR A 196 14.92 2.68 11.23
CA THR A 196 14.67 1.36 10.62
C THR A 196 14.06 1.51 9.22
N ALA A 197 13.05 2.36 9.05
CA ALA A 197 12.46 2.62 7.74
C ALA A 197 13.49 3.17 6.75
N ALA A 198 14.35 4.10 7.18
CA ALA A 198 15.44 4.64 6.37
C ALA A 198 16.47 3.56 5.97
N LYS A 199 16.80 2.61 6.85
CA LYS A 199 17.67 1.47 6.53
C LYS A 199 17.08 0.60 5.45
N VAL A 200 15.79 0.22 5.55
CA VAL A 200 15.11 -0.59 4.52
C VAL A 200 15.13 0.13 3.17
N MET A 201 14.81 1.43 3.15
CA MET A 201 14.89 2.25 1.94
C MET A 201 16.32 2.28 1.35
N MET A 202 17.34 2.42 2.17
CA MET A 202 18.73 2.40 1.71
C MET A 202 19.12 1.02 1.15
N LYS A 203 18.65 -0.08 1.75
CA LYS A 203 18.84 -1.45 1.21
C LYS A 203 18.17 -1.61 -0.15
N TRP A 204 16.92 -1.17 -0.29
CA TRP A 204 16.20 -1.16 -1.56
C TRP A 204 16.84 -0.26 -2.62
N ALA A 205 17.52 0.81 -2.22
CA ALA A 205 18.26 1.68 -3.13
C ALA A 205 19.55 1.03 -3.68
N GLY A 206 19.86 -0.21 -3.26
CA GLY A 206 20.96 -1.01 -3.80
C GLY A 206 22.18 -1.09 -2.89
N MET A 207 22.01 -0.92 -1.57
CA MET A 207 23.14 -1.05 -0.66
C MET A 207 23.74 -2.47 -0.68
N PRO A 208 25.07 -2.63 -0.84
CA PRO A 208 25.70 -3.94 -0.82
C PRO A 208 25.61 -4.60 0.57
N ILE A 209 25.27 -5.89 0.60
CA ILE A 209 25.08 -6.68 1.83
C ILE A 209 26.28 -6.56 2.78
N ARG A 210 27.52 -6.63 2.25
CA ARG A 210 28.76 -6.54 3.04
C ARG A 210 28.97 -5.22 3.80
N HIS A 211 28.14 -4.20 3.54
CA HIS A 211 28.27 -2.88 4.14
C HIS A 211 27.08 -2.53 5.05
N TYR A 212 26.14 -3.45 5.31
CA TYR A 212 24.94 -3.14 6.12
C TYR A 212 25.26 -2.56 7.50
N ASP A 213 26.37 -2.99 8.13
CA ASP A 213 26.79 -2.46 9.44
C ASP A 213 27.40 -1.04 9.36
N ASP A 214 27.85 -0.60 8.17
CA ASP A 214 28.52 0.68 7.93
C ASP A 214 27.62 1.72 7.23
N MET A 215 26.29 1.53 7.31
CA MET A 215 25.28 2.41 6.72
C MET A 215 25.49 3.89 7.06
N LYS A 216 25.68 4.72 6.04
CA LYS A 216 25.74 6.19 6.17
C LYS A 216 24.37 6.79 5.90
N LEU A 217 23.43 6.57 6.82
CA LEU A 217 22.04 7.00 6.67
C LEU A 217 21.88 8.51 6.46
N ASP A 218 22.67 9.34 7.17
CA ASP A 218 22.59 10.79 7.01
C ASP A 218 22.89 11.25 5.58
N ALA A 219 23.84 10.60 4.91
CA ALA A 219 24.16 10.89 3.50
C ALA A 219 23.03 10.48 2.56
N PHE A 220 22.38 9.33 2.83
CA PHE A 220 21.21 8.87 2.09
C PHE A 220 20.00 9.79 2.29
N LEU A 221 19.72 10.21 3.53
CA LEU A 221 18.63 11.14 3.83
C LEU A 221 18.89 12.54 3.25
N ALA A 222 20.15 13.01 3.24
CA ALA A 222 20.52 14.25 2.56
C ALA A 222 20.27 14.17 1.04
N GLN A 223 20.54 13.02 0.41
CA GLN A 223 20.17 12.77 -0.99
C GLN A 223 18.66 12.83 -1.20
N ALA A 224 17.87 12.25 -0.30
CA ALA A 224 16.41 12.29 -0.36
C ALA A 224 15.86 13.72 -0.28
N ARG A 225 16.36 14.54 0.67
CA ARG A 225 16.00 15.97 0.77
C ARG A 225 16.33 16.73 -0.52
N LYS A 226 17.53 16.51 -1.08
CA LYS A 226 17.94 17.16 -2.33
C LYS A 226 17.11 16.72 -3.55
N PHE A 227 16.64 15.48 -3.57
CA PHE A 227 15.82 14.98 -4.68
C PHE A 227 14.45 15.68 -4.77
N GLU A 228 13.89 16.09 -3.62
CA GLU A 228 12.68 16.91 -3.55
C GLU A 228 12.90 18.32 -4.06
N GLU A 229 14.07 18.90 -3.80
CA GLU A 229 14.42 20.22 -4.36
C GLU A 229 14.47 20.20 -5.89
N LEU A 230 14.71 19.06 -6.55
CA LEU A 230 14.69 18.99 -8.02
C LEU A 230 13.31 19.26 -8.64
N ASP A 231 12.24 19.40 -7.85
CA ASP A 231 10.88 19.71 -8.30
C ASP A 231 10.58 21.22 -8.53
N TYR A 232 11.60 22.09 -8.56
CA TYR A 232 11.42 23.54 -8.79
C TYR A 232 10.76 23.91 -10.14
N GLU A 233 10.68 23.00 -11.12
CA GLU A 233 9.92 23.21 -12.37
C GLU A 233 8.91 22.07 -12.65
N ASN A 234 7.71 22.44 -13.13
CA ASN A 234 6.65 21.49 -13.52
C ASN A 234 7.10 20.45 -14.58
N LEU A 235 8.12 20.78 -15.37
CA LEU A 235 8.72 19.88 -16.36
C LEU A 235 9.37 18.66 -15.70
N ASN A 236 10.02 18.83 -14.54
CA ASN A 236 10.64 17.73 -13.81
C ASN A 236 9.57 16.78 -13.25
N LYS A 237 8.45 17.27 -12.73
CA LYS A 237 7.35 16.42 -12.23
C LYS A 237 6.75 15.51 -13.30
N ALA A 238 6.55 16.03 -14.52
CA ALA A 238 6.07 15.24 -15.65
C ALA A 238 7.09 14.17 -16.06
N ILE A 239 8.38 14.52 -16.10
CA ILE A 239 9.47 13.59 -16.37
C ILE A 239 9.51 12.49 -15.30
N LYS A 240 9.47 12.83 -14.01
CA LYS A 240 9.46 11.87 -12.90
C LYS A 240 8.33 10.84 -13.04
N ILE A 241 7.13 11.29 -13.41
CA ILE A 241 5.97 10.40 -13.64
C ILE A 241 6.19 9.53 -14.89
N LEU A 242 6.70 10.10 -15.99
CA LEU A 242 6.92 9.38 -17.24
C LEU A 242 7.95 8.26 -17.09
N THR A 243 9.05 8.53 -16.39
CA THR A 243 10.18 7.58 -16.26
C THR A 243 9.89 6.39 -15.37
N ILE A 244 8.88 6.48 -14.48
CA ILE A 244 8.45 5.37 -13.63
C ILE A 244 7.24 4.62 -14.20
N MET A 245 6.79 4.94 -15.43
CA MET A 245 5.57 4.35 -16.02
C MET A 245 5.58 2.82 -16.07
N ASN A 246 6.74 2.21 -16.32
CA ASN A 246 6.94 0.77 -16.40
C ASN A 246 7.57 0.18 -15.11
N SER A 247 7.71 0.97 -14.06
CA SER A 247 8.23 0.50 -12.77
C SER A 247 7.07 0.02 -11.88
N THR A 248 7.32 -1.04 -11.11
CA THR A 248 6.35 -1.57 -10.12
C THR A 248 6.18 -0.60 -8.94
N HIS A 249 7.26 0.09 -8.56
CA HIS A 249 7.29 1.05 -7.46
C HIS A 249 7.84 2.41 -7.95
N PRO A 250 7.53 3.54 -7.25
CA PRO A 250 8.28 4.78 -7.43
C PRO A 250 9.77 4.58 -7.15
N TRP A 251 10.60 5.54 -7.56
CA TRP A 251 12.00 5.52 -7.16
C TRP A 251 12.15 5.51 -5.64
N THR A 252 13.02 4.65 -5.15
CA THR A 252 13.28 4.47 -3.72
C THR A 252 13.67 5.78 -3.02
N ILE A 253 14.42 6.66 -3.70
CA ILE A 253 14.78 7.98 -3.17
C ILE A 253 13.55 8.87 -2.96
N MET A 254 12.57 8.81 -3.86
CA MET A 254 11.31 9.55 -3.71
C MET A 254 10.49 9.03 -2.53
N ARG A 255 10.41 7.70 -2.37
CA ARG A 255 9.77 7.06 -1.20
C ARG A 255 10.42 7.48 0.10
N ALA A 256 11.75 7.44 0.16
CA ALA A 256 12.50 7.90 1.32
C ALA A 256 12.25 9.38 1.63
N ALA A 257 12.17 10.23 0.60
CA ALA A 257 11.95 11.67 0.77
C ALA A 257 10.54 12.00 1.30
N GLU A 258 9.50 11.38 0.75
CA GLU A 258 8.12 11.60 1.22
C GLU A 258 7.89 11.04 2.63
N LEU A 259 8.51 9.89 2.96
CA LEU A 259 8.44 9.35 4.32
C LEU A 259 9.18 10.25 5.31
N LEU A 260 10.39 10.72 4.95
CA LEU A 260 11.16 11.67 5.76
C LEU A 260 10.39 12.97 5.98
N ARG A 261 9.75 13.51 4.95
CA ARG A 261 8.90 14.71 5.04
C ARG A 261 7.80 14.53 6.09
N TRP A 262 7.13 13.38 6.11
CA TRP A 262 6.07 13.09 7.09
C TRP A 262 6.58 12.99 8.53
N VAL A 263 7.82 12.51 8.71
CA VAL A 263 8.50 12.49 10.01
C VAL A 263 8.90 13.90 10.44
N GLU A 264 9.57 14.65 9.56
CA GLU A 264 10.08 16.00 9.84
C GLU A 264 8.97 17.04 10.00
N SER A 265 7.79 16.84 9.37
CA SER A 265 6.62 17.70 9.57
C SER A 265 5.98 17.55 10.94
N GLY A 266 6.30 16.48 11.68
CA GLY A 266 5.68 16.14 12.96
C GLY A 266 4.32 15.44 12.83
N GLU A 267 3.81 15.24 11.62
CA GLU A 267 2.54 14.55 11.38
C GLU A 267 2.59 13.07 11.81
N TYR A 268 3.71 12.39 11.55
CA TYR A 268 3.96 11.04 12.09
C TYR A 268 3.84 11.01 13.61
N GLN A 269 4.53 11.93 14.30
CA GLN A 269 4.53 11.99 15.76
C GLN A 269 3.12 12.30 16.31
N SER A 270 2.37 13.18 15.63
CA SER A 270 0.98 13.49 15.97
C SER A 270 0.06 12.26 15.92
N VAL A 271 0.27 11.31 14.99
CA VAL A 271 -0.48 10.05 14.94
C VAL A 271 -0.12 9.16 16.14
N ILE A 272 1.17 9.03 16.45
CA ILE A 272 1.66 8.26 17.60
C ILE A 272 1.13 8.82 18.92
N ASP A 273 1.19 10.14 19.12
CA ASP A 273 0.73 10.82 20.34
C ASP A 273 -0.80 10.73 20.50
N ARG A 274 -1.56 10.84 19.40
CA ARG A 274 -3.01 10.62 19.48
C ARG A 274 -3.35 9.17 19.81
N ALA A 275 -2.53 8.20 19.43
CA ALA A 275 -2.72 6.81 19.80
C ALA A 275 -2.53 6.58 21.30
N THR A 276 -1.45 7.14 21.88
CA THR A 276 -1.17 7.03 23.32
C THR A 276 -2.26 7.68 24.18
N GLU A 277 -2.96 8.67 23.63
CA GLU A 277 -4.10 9.31 24.27
C GLU A 277 -5.46 8.64 23.98
N ASN A 278 -5.50 7.50 23.29
CA ASN A 278 -6.73 6.82 22.82
C ASN A 278 -7.65 7.72 21.97
N ARG A 279 -7.06 8.65 21.19
CA ARG A 279 -7.79 9.63 20.35
C ARG A 279 -7.83 9.27 18.86
N LEU A 280 -7.19 8.17 18.45
CA LEU A 280 -7.37 7.65 17.10
C LEU A 280 -8.82 7.14 16.98
N TYR A 281 -9.60 7.84 16.15
CA TYR A 281 -11.05 7.68 15.97
C TYR A 281 -11.97 8.27 17.06
N VAL A 282 -11.66 9.46 17.59
CA VAL A 282 -12.68 10.35 18.17
C VAL A 282 -12.93 11.53 17.23
N ARG A 283 -13.71 11.31 16.16
CA ARG A 283 -14.38 12.39 15.42
C ARG A 283 -15.79 11.96 15.01
N ASP A 284 -16.72 12.22 15.93
CA ASP A 284 -18.11 12.53 15.57
C ASP A 284 -18.16 14.02 15.20
N GLU A 285 -17.77 14.35 13.96
CA GLU A 285 -18.00 15.67 13.37
C GLU A 285 -19.03 15.51 12.25
N GLY A 286 -20.29 15.26 12.63
CA GLY A 286 -21.48 15.64 11.86
C GLY A 286 -21.46 15.33 10.36
N GLY A 287 -21.49 14.06 9.97
CA GLY A 287 -21.71 13.62 8.58
C GLY A 287 -20.91 12.38 8.22
N LEU A 288 -21.53 11.42 7.51
CA LEU A 288 -20.85 10.21 7.03
C LEU A 288 -19.94 10.54 5.84
N ASN A 289 -18.74 11.04 6.11
CA ASN A 289 -17.66 11.16 5.12
C ASN A 289 -17.00 9.80 4.81
N TYR A 290 -17.34 8.73 5.54
CA TYR A 290 -16.74 7.40 5.42
C TYR A 290 -17.76 6.28 5.63
N CYS A 291 -17.59 5.17 4.89
CA CYS A 291 -18.38 3.96 5.08
C CYS A 291 -18.01 3.29 6.40
N ARG A 292 -18.96 3.16 7.32
CA ARG A 292 -18.72 2.53 8.64
C ARG A 292 -18.38 1.04 8.57
N ASN A 293 -18.75 0.35 7.49
CA ASN A 293 -18.39 -1.06 7.31
C ASN A 293 -16.96 -1.23 6.78
N CYS A 294 -16.48 -0.25 6.04
CA CYS A 294 -15.39 -0.51 5.10
C CYS A 294 -14.34 0.59 5.05
N GLY A 295 -14.54 1.69 5.79
CA GLY A 295 -13.65 2.85 5.86
C GLY A 295 -13.61 3.74 4.61
N TYR A 296 -14.27 3.34 3.52
CA TYR A 296 -14.19 4.04 2.23
C TYR A 296 -14.75 5.46 2.30
N ARG A 297 -14.00 6.41 1.75
CA ARG A 297 -14.40 7.81 1.62
C ARG A 297 -15.68 7.94 0.80
N LEU A 298 -16.69 8.56 1.41
CA LEU A 298 -17.97 8.84 0.78
C LEU A 298 -17.93 10.26 0.22
N GLU A 299 -18.08 10.39 -1.09
CA GLU A 299 -18.32 11.68 -1.72
C GLU A 299 -19.83 11.93 -1.82
N GLY A 300 -20.28 13.07 -1.28
CA GLY A 300 -21.69 13.45 -1.25
C GLY A 300 -22.53 12.64 -0.26
N GLN A 301 -23.76 12.26 -0.64
CA GLN A 301 -24.67 11.45 0.18
C GLN A 301 -25.10 10.18 -0.56
N PRO A 302 -24.16 9.27 -0.89
CA PRO A 302 -24.50 8.08 -1.65
C PRO A 302 -25.35 7.14 -0.79
N LYS A 303 -26.33 6.46 -1.41
CA LYS A 303 -27.17 5.47 -0.70
C LYS A 303 -26.41 4.19 -0.33
N PHE A 304 -25.31 3.93 -1.03
CA PHE A 304 -24.45 2.76 -0.86
C PHE A 304 -22.98 3.17 -0.96
N CYS A 305 -22.10 2.45 -0.29
CA CYS A 305 -20.66 2.67 -0.40
C CYS A 305 -20.14 2.24 -1.78
N ASN A 306 -19.46 3.13 -2.50
CA ASN A 306 -18.92 2.84 -3.84
C ASN A 306 -17.77 1.82 -3.84
N SER A 307 -17.15 1.54 -2.69
CA SER A 307 -16.10 0.51 -2.57
C SER A 307 -16.67 -0.87 -2.23
N CYS A 308 -17.58 -0.99 -1.27
CA CYS A 308 -18.02 -2.30 -0.75
C CYS A 308 -19.52 -2.59 -0.91
N GLY A 309 -20.30 -1.67 -1.48
CA GLY A 309 -21.73 -1.84 -1.69
C GLY A 309 -22.59 -1.78 -0.42
N THR A 310 -22.02 -1.49 0.75
CA THR A 310 -22.79 -1.41 2.01
C THR A 310 -23.81 -0.28 1.98
N PRO A 311 -25.08 -0.51 2.38
CA PRO A 311 -26.09 0.54 2.50
C PRO A 311 -25.72 1.58 3.56
N LEU A 312 -25.73 2.86 3.17
CA LEU A 312 -25.39 3.99 4.03
C LEU A 312 -26.70 4.60 4.55
N LYS A 313 -27.15 4.18 5.73
CA LYS A 313 -28.40 4.70 6.31
C LYS A 313 -28.30 6.22 6.52
N LYS A 314 -29.31 6.99 6.09
CA LYS A 314 -29.51 8.37 6.56
C LYS A 314 -29.64 8.32 8.08
N ALA A 315 -28.81 9.07 8.80
CA ALA A 315 -29.10 9.39 10.19
C ALA A 315 -30.47 10.08 10.21
N SER A 316 -31.48 9.35 10.65
CA SER A 316 -32.74 9.97 11.05
C SER A 316 -32.44 10.60 12.40
N CYS A 317 -32.30 11.92 12.42
CA CYS A 317 -32.62 12.65 13.64
C CYS A 317 -34.08 12.32 13.95
N GLN A 318 -34.32 11.52 14.99
CA GLN A 318 -35.59 11.51 15.67
C GLN A 318 -35.40 12.19 17.03
N PRO A 319 -36.41 12.96 17.47
CA PRO A 319 -36.28 13.99 18.52
C PRO A 319 -35.93 13.46 19.89
#